data_AF-A0A382VYL9-F1
#
_entry.id   AF-A0A382VYL9-F1
#
_cell.length_a   1.000
_cell.length_b   1.000
_cell.length_c   1.000
_cell.angle_alpha   90.00
_cell.angle_beta   90.00
_cell.angle_gamma   90.00
#
_symmetry.space_group_name_H-M   'P 1'
#
loop_
_entity.id
_entity.type
_entity.pdbx_description
1 polymer ?
#
loop_
_entity_poly.entity_id
_entity_poly.type
_entity_poly.pdbx_seq_one_letter_code
_entity_poly.pdbx_strand_id
1 'polypeptide(L)' 'VSSPPADEVVSGYRLTHLKQLEAESIHIIREVAAEFHNPVMLYSIGKDSSVMVRLAQKAFYPDKPPFPLM' A
#
# COMPACT_ATOMS: atom_id res chain seq x y z
N VAL A 1 -45.49 16.05 4.77
CA VAL A 1 -44.12 16.56 4.53
C VAL A 1 -43.19 15.77 5.44
N SER A 2 -42.75 14.59 5.00
CA SER A 2 -41.76 13.79 5.73
C SER A 2 -40.39 14.13 5.15
N SER A 3 -39.58 14.83 5.93
CA SER A 3 -38.17 15.04 5.65
C SER A 3 -37.49 13.69 5.39
N PRO A 4 -36.60 13.58 4.39
CA PRO A 4 -35.79 12.37 4.25
C PRO A 4 -34.89 12.20 5.49
N PRO A 5 -34.61 10.96 5.93
CA PRO A 5 -33.68 10.71 7.01
C PRO A 5 -32.29 11.23 6.62
N ALA A 6 -31.64 11.94 7.55
CA ALA A 6 -30.36 12.62 7.37
C ALA A 6 -29.14 11.70 7.13
N ASP A 7 -29.37 10.44 6.77
CA ASP A 7 -28.33 9.46 6.44
C ASP A 7 -28.12 9.31 4.91
N GLU A 8 -28.96 9.99 4.13
CA GLU A 8 -28.82 10.04 2.67
C GLU A 8 -28.00 11.29 2.29
N VAL A 9 -26.67 11.22 2.44
CA VAL A 9 -25.62 11.92 1.66
C VAL A 9 -24.26 11.78 2.37
N VAL A 10 -23.26 11.24 1.64
CA VAL A 10 -21.84 10.93 1.98
C VAL A 10 -21.53 9.56 2.60
N SER A 11 -21.79 8.47 1.87
CA SER A 11 -21.11 7.17 2.11
C SER A 11 -20.36 6.73 0.85
N GLY A 12 -19.15 7.26 0.65
CA GLY A 12 -18.45 6.95 -0.60
C GLY A 12 -16.97 7.25 -0.63
N TYR A 13 -16.19 6.97 0.42
CA TYR A 13 -14.72 6.72 0.35
C TYR A 13 -14.12 6.29 1.71
N ARG A 14 -14.83 5.54 2.57
CA ARG A 14 -14.15 4.95 3.75
C ARG A 14 -13.36 3.72 3.32
N LEU A 15 -12.04 3.87 3.23
CA LEU A 15 -11.14 2.73 3.10
C LEU A 15 -11.28 1.85 4.34
N THR A 16 -11.23 0.54 4.14
CA THR A 16 -11.05 -0.37 5.28
C THR A 16 -9.68 -0.11 5.89
N HIS A 17 -9.52 -0.39 7.18
CA HIS A 17 -8.24 -0.23 7.88
C HIS A 17 -7.07 -0.88 7.12
N LEU A 18 -7.26 -2.10 6.61
CA LEU A 18 -6.24 -2.79 5.80
C LEU A 18 -5.94 -2.11 4.47
N LYS A 19 -6.94 -1.53 3.80
CA LYS A 19 -6.71 -0.76 2.57
C LYS A 19 -5.92 0.52 2.83
N GLN A 20 -6.15 1.15 3.98
CA GLN A 20 -5.37 2.32 4.41
C GLN A 20 -3.91 1.93 4.65
N LEU A 21 -3.65 0.87 5.44
CA LEU A 21 -2.29 0.38 5.69
C LEU A 21 -1.58 -0.06 4.40
N GLU A 22 -2.30 -0.70 3.48
CA GLU A 22 -1.76 -1.08 2.18
C GLU A 22 -1.34 0.14 1.35
N ALA A 23 -2.20 1.17 1.28
CA ALA A 23 -1.90 2.39 0.54
C ALA A 23 -0.69 3.14 1.14
N GLU A 24 -0.64 3.26 2.46
CA GLU A 24 0.47 3.89 3.18
C GLU A 24 1.79 3.14 2.98
N SER A 25 1.76 1.80 3.07
CA SER A 25 2.95 0.97 2.84
C SER A 25 3.47 1.08 1.41
N ILE A 26 2.57 1.09 0.42
CA ILE A 26 2.93 1.28 -1.00
C ILE A 26 3.56 2.66 -1.21
N HIS A 27 3.00 3.69 -0.58
CA HIS A 27 3.53 5.05 -0.66
C HIS A 27 4.97 5.12 -0.15
N ILE A 28 5.24 4.59 1.04
CA ILE A 28 6.59 4.54 1.64
C ILE A 28 7.57 3.79 0.74
N ILE A 29 7.18 2.64 0.18
CA ILE A 29 8.03 1.85 -0.71
C ILE A 29 8.41 2.65 -1.98
N ARG A 30 7.47 3.40 -2.55
CA ARG A 30 7.73 4.23 -3.74
C ARG A 30 8.62 5.42 -3.44
N GLU A 31 8.43 6.05 -2.28
CA GLU A 31 9.26 7.17 -1.82
C GLU A 31 10.71 6.72 -1.66
N VAL A 32 10.95 5.60 -0.97
CA VAL A 32 12.30 5.03 -0.82
C VAL A 32 12.94 4.72 -2.18
N ALA A 33 12.18 4.16 -3.12
CA ALA A 33 12.70 3.88 -4.46
C ALA A 33 12.99 5.15 -5.28
N ALA A 34 12.32 6.27 -4.99
CA ALA A 34 12.53 7.55 -5.67
C ALA A 34 13.69 8.36 -5.05
N GLU A 35 13.89 8.27 -3.74
CA GLU A 35 14.85 9.10 -3.01
C GLU A 35 16.23 8.44 -2.80
N PHE A 36 16.29 7.10 -2.77
CA PHE A 36 17.54 6.38 -2.50
C PHE A 36 18.14 5.77 -3.77
N HIS A 37 19.47 5.83 -3.88
CA HIS A 37 20.19 5.33 -5.06
C HIS A 37 20.30 3.80 -5.12
N ASN A 38 20.46 3.14 -3.97
CA ASN A 38 20.65 1.69 -3.87
C ASN A 38 19.76 1.07 -2.78
N PRO A 39 18.42 1.13 -2.91
CA PRO A 39 17.53 0.49 -1.97
C PRO A 39 17.61 -1.04 -2.09
N VAL A 40 17.34 -1.73 -0.98
CA VAL A 40 17.26 -3.20 -0.92
C VAL A 40 16.13 -3.61 0.02
N MET A 41 15.47 -4.72 -0.29
CA MET A 41 14.47 -5.31 0.60
C MET A 41 15.03 -6.56 1.28
N LEU A 42 15.16 -6.51 2.60
CA LEU A 42 15.59 -7.66 3.41
C LEU A 42 14.46 -8.69 3.49
N TYR A 43 14.75 -9.92 3.06
CA TYR A 43 13.80 -11.02 2.98
C TYR A 43 14.22 -12.20 3.86
N SER A 44 13.56 -12.31 5.01
CA SER A 44 13.83 -13.33 6.02
C SER A 44 13.06 -14.64 5.86
N ILE A 45 12.35 -14.86 4.74
CA ILE A 45 11.45 -16.01 4.55
C ILE A 45 10.32 -16.06 5.61
N GLY A 46 10.06 -14.92 6.26
CA GLY A 46 9.02 -14.77 7.27
C GLY A 46 7.68 -14.33 6.68
N LYS A 47 6.63 -14.38 7.51
CA LYS A 47 5.29 -13.89 7.12
C LYS A 47 5.30 -12.38 6.82
N ASP A 48 6.02 -11.59 7.62
CA ASP A 48 6.01 -10.13 7.52
C ASP A 48 6.79 -9.69 6.27
N SER A 49 7.97 -10.28 6.04
CA SER A 49 8.77 -10.03 4.84
C SER A 49 8.08 -10.52 3.57
N SER A 50 7.27 -11.59 3.65
CA SER A 50 6.42 -12.02 2.53
C SER A 50 5.30 -11.02 2.21
N VAL A 51 4.67 -10.40 3.22
CA VAL A 51 3.71 -9.32 3.02
C VAL A 51 4.38 -8.09 2.40
N MET A 52 5.58 -7.72 2.87
CA MET A 52 6.34 -6.62 2.28
C MET A 52 6.68 -6.86 0.80
N VAL A 53 7.11 -8.07 0.42
CA VAL A 53 7.35 -8.43 -0.98
C VAL A 53 6.08 -8.25 -1.81
N ARG A 54 4.92 -8.68 -1.29
CA ARG A 54 3.64 -8.49 -1.99
C ARG A 54 3.27 -7.02 -2.14
N LEU A 55 3.52 -6.19 -1.14
CA LEU A 55 3.30 -4.75 -1.19
C LEU A 55 4.24 -4.08 -2.19
N ALA A 56 5.51 -4.47 -2.25
CA ALA A 56 6.45 -3.98 -3.26
C ALA A 56 6.00 -4.35 -4.68
N GLN A 57 5.55 -5.59 -4.92
CA GLN A 57 4.97 -5.98 -6.21
C GLN A 57 3.75 -5.12 -6.58
N LYS A 58 2.88 -4.80 -5.61
CA LYS A 58 1.75 -3.87 -5.85
C LYS A 58 2.21 -2.45 -6.13
N ALA A 59 3.27 -1.99 -5.47
CA ALA A 59 3.81 -0.66 -5.63
C ALA A 59 4.36 -0.41 -7.04
N PHE A 60 4.93 -1.42 -7.69
CA PHE A 60 5.57 -1.26 -9.01
C PHE A 60 4.84 -1.94 -10.16
N TYR A 61 3.69 -2.58 -9.92
CA TYR A 61 2.90 -3.18 -10.99
C TYR A 61 2.59 -2.15 -12.11
N PRO A 62 2.79 -2.49 -13.39
CA PRO A 62 3.04 -3.83 -13.95
C PRO A 62 4.52 -4.29 -13.92
N ASP A 63 5.45 -3.40 -13.63
CA ASP A 63 6.88 -3.69 -13.61
C ASP A 63 7.34 -4.33 -12.29
N LYS A 64 8.58 -4.81 -12.28
CA LYS A 64 9.21 -5.37 -11.08
C LYS A 64 9.72 -4.22 -10.19
N PRO A 65 9.76 -4.41 -8.86
CA PRO A 65 10.41 -3.45 -7.96
C PRO A 65 11.85 -3.16 -8.40
N PRO A 66 12.30 -1.89 -8.42
CA PRO A 66 13.62 -1.49 -8.91
C PRO A 66 14.72 -1.72 -7.87
N PHE A 67 14.60 -2.75 -7.03
CA PHE A 67 15.57 -3.10 -6.00
C PHE A 67 15.64 -4.62 -5.80
N PRO A 68 16.83 -5.15 -5.43
CA PRO A 68 16.98 -6.56 -5.16
C PRO A 68 16.36 -6.97 -3.81
N LEU A 69 16.13 -8.28 -3.67
CA LEU A 69 15.88 -8.93 -2.37
C LEU A 69 17.22 -9.45 -1.82
N MET A 70 17.41 -9.36 -0.50
CA MET A 70 18.57 -9.92 0.22
C MET A 70 18.14 -10.91 1.29
#